data_AF-A0A8J8CRF3-F1
#
_entry.id   AF-A0A8J8CRF3-F1
#
_cell.length_a   1.000
_cell.length_b   1.000
_cell.length_c   1.000
_cell.angle_alpha   90.00
_cell.angle_beta   90.00
_cell.angle_gamma   90.00
#
_symmetry.space_group_name_H-M   'P 1'
#
loop_
_entity.id
_entity.type
_entity.pdbx_description
1 polymer ?
#
loop_
_entity_poly.entity_id
_entity_poly.type
_entity_poly.pdbx_seq_one_letter_code
_entity_poly.pdbx_strand_id
1 'polypeptide(L)'
;MSTSQSAPAVLTPTRVASAAAVLAGLGLASYGGYTQYTISRAVADGACDGCAPWHPLFVVAPLVVGVVLVAIGSYAFAKTTC
;
A
#
# COMPACT_ATOMS: atom_id res chain seq x y z
N MET A 1 33.25 -13.40 -15.20
CA MET A 1 32.32 -12.49 -14.49
C MET A 1 31.48 -11.81 -15.54
N SER A 2 30.27 -12.30 -15.83
CA SER A 2 29.35 -11.64 -16.76
C SER A 2 28.66 -10.50 -16.03
N THR A 3 28.95 -9.27 -16.45
CA THR A 3 28.20 -8.08 -16.05
C THR A 3 26.84 -8.12 -16.73
N SER A 4 25.80 -8.49 -15.98
CA SER A 4 24.41 -8.21 -16.39
C SER A 4 24.23 -6.69 -16.44
N GLN A 5 24.50 -6.12 -17.60
CA GLN A 5 24.24 -4.73 -17.89
C GLN A 5 22.71 -4.58 -17.97
N SER A 6 22.11 -4.06 -16.90
CA SER A 6 20.68 -3.74 -16.86
C SER A 6 20.38 -2.80 -18.03
N ALA A 7 19.69 -3.30 -19.05
CA ALA A 7 19.19 -2.43 -20.12
C ALA A 7 18.38 -1.30 -19.48
N PRO A 8 18.49 -0.05 -19.97
CA PRO A 8 17.76 1.08 -19.40
C PRO A 8 16.27 0.74 -19.41
N ALA A 9 15.65 0.75 -18.22
CA ALA A 9 14.23 0.49 -18.09
C ALA A 9 13.46 1.58 -18.84
N VAL A 10 12.86 1.24 -19.97
CA VAL A 10 12.04 2.17 -20.75
C VAL A 10 10.86 2.61 -19.89
N LEU A 11 10.81 3.90 -19.55
CA LEU A 11 9.72 4.51 -18.78
C LEU A 11 8.50 4.71 -19.67
N THR A 12 7.69 3.68 -19.82
CA THR A 12 6.39 3.79 -20.50
C THR A 12 5.36 4.41 -19.55
N PRO A 13 4.33 5.13 -20.07
CA PRO A 13 3.23 5.64 -19.25
C PRO A 13 2.57 4.56 -18.40
N THR A 14 2.45 3.33 -18.94
CA THR A 14 1.91 2.17 -18.23
C THR A 14 2.78 1.71 -17.07
N ARG A 15 4.11 1.70 -17.23
CA ARG A 15 5.03 1.39 -16.11
C ARG A 15 4.97 2.44 -15.02
N VAL A 16 4.94 3.72 -15.39
CA VAL A 16 4.81 4.82 -14.43
C VAL A 16 3.49 4.71 -13.67
N ALA A 17 2.37 4.48 -14.37
CA ALA A 17 1.06 4.29 -13.74
C ALA A 17 1.02 3.08 -12.80
N SER A 18 1.64 1.96 -13.20
CA SER A 18 1.70 0.74 -12.39
C SER A 18 2.54 0.94 -11.13
N ALA A 19 3.71 1.58 -11.25
CA ALA A 19 4.55 1.92 -10.11
C ALA A 19 3.88 2.92 -9.16
N ALA A 20 3.20 3.93 -9.71
CA ALA A 20 2.43 4.89 -8.93
C ALA A 20 1.28 4.20 -8.16
N ALA A 21 0.59 3.24 -8.78
CA ALA A 21 -0.42 2.44 -8.10
C ALA A 21 0.17 1.63 -6.93
N VAL A 22 1.34 1.02 -7.10
CA VAL A 22 2.02 0.30 -6.01
C VAL A 22 2.38 1.25 -4.86
N LEU A 23 2.94 2.42 -5.16
CA LEU A 23 3.32 3.40 -4.15
C LEU A 23 2.10 3.95 -3.39
N ALA A 24 1.03 4.29 -4.12
CA ALA A 24 -0.23 4.70 -3.51
C ALA A 24 -0.83 3.57 -2.63
N GLY A 25 -0.76 2.34 -3.12
CA GLY A 25 -1.23 1.17 -2.40
C GLY A 25 -0.48 0.93 -1.09
N LEU A 26 0.85 1.03 -1.11
CA LEU A 26 1.69 0.94 0.08
C LEU A 26 1.37 2.04 1.09
N GLY A 27 1.15 3.27 0.62
CA GLY A 27 0.77 4.39 1.48
C GLY A 27 -0.57 4.15 2.19
N LEU A 28 -1.58 3.70 1.45
CA LEU A 28 -2.91 3.42 2.01
C LEU A 28 -2.88 2.21 2.98
N ALA A 29 -2.19 1.14 2.61
CA ALA A 29 -2.05 -0.03 3.49
C ALA A 29 -1.31 0.32 4.79
N SER A 30 -0.23 1.10 4.69
CA SER A 30 0.52 1.57 5.86
C SER A 30 -0.32 2.49 6.74
N TYR A 31 -1.11 3.39 6.14
CA TYR A 31 -2.02 4.26 6.87
C TYR A 31 -3.08 3.47 7.63
N GLY A 32 -3.76 2.51 6.99
CA GLY A 32 -4.76 1.65 7.65
C GLY A 32 -4.16 0.81 8.78
N GLY A 33 -2.95 0.28 8.58
CA GLY A 33 -2.23 -0.45 9.63
C GLY A 33 -1.81 0.45 10.80
N TYR A 34 -1.34 1.66 10.50
CA TYR A 34 -0.97 2.65 11.51
C TYR A 34 -2.18 3.09 12.34
N THR A 35 -3.31 3.40 11.71
CA THR A 35 -4.54 3.78 12.44
C THR A 35 -5.01 2.64 13.34
N GLN A 36 -5.02 1.40 12.85
CA GLN A 36 -5.34 0.24 13.68
C GLN A 36 -4.41 0.14 14.91
N TYR A 37 -3.11 0.32 14.70
CA TYR A 37 -2.11 0.24 15.78
C TYR A 37 -2.31 1.33 16.84
N THR A 38 -2.45 2.60 16.43
CA THR A 38 -2.60 3.71 17.37
C THR A 38 -3.87 3.60 18.21
N ILE A 39 -4.96 3.17 17.58
CA ILE A 39 -6.22 2.91 18.26
C ILE A 39 -6.07 1.76 19.27
N SER A 40 -5.51 0.63 18.82
CA SER A 40 -5.32 -0.54 19.69
C SER A 40 -4.48 -0.20 20.92
N ARG A 41 -3.46 0.64 20.73
CA ARG A 41 -2.63 1.16 21.82
C ARG A 41 -3.42 2.05 22.78
N ALA A 42 -4.20 3.00 22.27
CA ALA A 42 -5.02 3.88 23.12
C ALA A 42 -6.08 3.12 23.93
N VAL A 43 -6.64 2.05 23.37
CA VAL A 43 -7.55 1.13 24.08
C VAL A 43 -6.80 0.37 25.18
N ALA A 44 -5.62 -0.17 24.87
CA ALA A 44 -4.80 -0.88 25.85
C ALA A 44 -4.33 0.03 27.01
N ASP A 45 -4.09 1.30 26.73
CA ASP A 45 -3.67 2.31 27.71
C ASP A 45 -4.87 2.87 28.52
N GLY A 46 -6.10 2.39 28.30
CA GLY A 46 -7.32 2.84 29.00
C GLY A 46 -7.73 4.29 28.66
N ALA A 47 -7.15 4.87 27.61
CA ALA A 47 -7.37 6.26 27.21
C ALA A 47 -8.61 6.44 26.31
N CYS A 48 -9.32 5.37 25.97
CA CYS A 48 -10.41 5.36 24.99
C CYS A 48 -11.57 4.44 25.43
N ASP A 49 -12.22 4.77 26.55
CA ASP A 49 -13.53 4.18 26.91
C ASP A 49 -14.64 4.82 26.06
N GLY A 50 -14.92 4.25 24.90
CA GLY A 50 -16.06 4.63 24.06
C GLY A 50 -15.74 5.46 22.80
N CYS A 51 -14.47 5.62 22.44
CA CYS A 51 -14.17 6.13 21.11
C CYS A 51 -14.70 5.14 20.06
N ALA A 52 -15.24 5.65 18.95
CA ALA A 52 -15.59 4.88 17.76
C ALA A 52 -14.49 4.94 16.67
N PRO A 53 -13.19 4.75 16.97
CA PRO A 53 -12.14 5.03 16.01
C PRO A 53 -11.94 3.85 15.02
N TRP A 54 -12.51 2.67 15.33
CA TRP A 54 -12.52 1.48 14.47
C TRP A 54 -13.50 1.57 13.30
N HIS A 55 -13.98 2.78 12.95
CA HIS A 55 -14.90 2.89 11.82
C HIS A 55 -14.25 2.27 10.58
N PRO A 56 -14.88 1.29 9.92
CA PRO A 56 -14.24 0.49 8.88
C PRO A 56 -13.71 1.31 7.70
N LEU A 57 -14.25 2.51 7.48
CA LEU A 57 -13.79 3.45 6.46
C LEU A 57 -12.39 4.03 6.74
N PHE A 58 -11.92 4.07 7.99
CA PHE A 58 -10.61 4.63 8.35
C PHE A 58 -9.52 3.56 8.54
N VAL A 59 -9.93 2.31 8.78
CA VAL A 59 -9.01 1.19 9.03
C VAL A 59 -9.04 0.19 7.88
N VAL A 60 -10.20 -0.41 7.63
CA VAL A 60 -10.34 -1.50 6.66
C VAL A 60 -10.28 -1.00 5.22
N ALA A 61 -10.99 0.09 4.91
CA ALA A 61 -11.03 0.62 3.55
C ALA A 61 -9.63 1.01 3.01
N PRO A 62 -8.81 1.83 3.70
CA PRO A 62 -7.47 2.13 3.21
C PRO A 62 -6.57 0.89 3.17
N LEU A 63 -6.73 -0.06 4.11
CA LEU A 63 -5.95 -1.29 4.11
C LEU A 63 -6.27 -2.17 2.89
N VAL A 64 -7.55 -2.43 2.62
CA VAL A 64 -8.00 -3.26 1.50
C VAL A 64 -7.69 -2.59 0.17
N VAL A 65 -8.02 -1.30 0.02
CA VAL A 65 -7.70 -0.55 -1.21
C VAL A 65 -6.19 -0.52 -1.44
N GLY A 66 -5.41 -0.32 -0.36
CA GLY A 66 -3.97 -0.35 -0.41
C GLY A 66 -3.42 -1.67 -0.94
N VAL A 67 -3.85 -2.79 -0.36
CA VAL A 67 -3.46 -4.14 -0.78
C VAL A 67 -3.87 -4.42 -2.23
N VAL A 68 -5.08 -4.04 -2.63
CA VAL A 68 -5.58 -4.22 -4.00
C VAL A 68 -4.72 -3.43 -5.00
N LEU A 69 -4.38 -2.18 -4.69
CA LEU A 69 -3.52 -1.36 -5.54
C LEU A 69 -2.11 -1.92 -5.66
N VAL A 70 -1.54 -2.43 -4.56
CA VAL A 70 -0.25 -3.14 -4.59
C VAL A 70 -0.33 -4.38 -5.48
N ALA A 71 -1.38 -5.21 -5.32
CA ALA A 71 -1.53 -6.44 -6.09
C ALA A 71 -1.70 -6.16 -7.60
N ILE A 72 -2.62 -5.27 -7.96
CA ILE A 72 -2.90 -4.92 -9.37
C ILE A 72 -1.70 -4.20 -9.98
N GLY A 73 -1.12 -3.21 -9.28
CA GLY A 73 0.03 -2.45 -9.76
C GLY A 73 1.26 -3.34 -9.98
N SER A 74 1.54 -4.26 -9.06
CA SER A 74 2.67 -5.20 -9.19
C SER A 74 2.45 -6.18 -10.34
N TYR A 75 1.23 -6.70 -10.48
CA TYR A 75 0.87 -7.60 -11.59
C TYR A 75 0.98 -6.91 -12.95
N ALA A 76 0.45 -5.69 -13.08
CA ALA A 76 0.53 -4.90 -14.31
C ALA A 76 1.98 -4.51 -14.65
N PHE A 77 2.77 -4.15 -13.64
CA PHE A 77 4.20 -3.88 -13.81
C PHE A 77 4.94 -5.12 -14.31
N ALA A 78 4.71 -6.29 -13.70
CA ALA A 78 5.32 -7.56 -14.13
C ALA A 78 4.96 -7.91 -15.58
N LYS A 79 3.69 -7.78 -15.98
CA LYS A 79 3.26 -8.04 -17.37
C LYS A 79 3.87 -7.12 -18.42
N THR A 80 4.23 -5.90 -18.04
CA THR A 80 4.84 -4.91 -18.96
C THR A 80 6.38 -4.97 -18.95
N THR A 81 6.94 -6.01 -18.33
CA THR A 81 8.39 -6.24 -18.23
C THR A 81 8.88 -7.40 -19.10
N CYS A 82 7.98 -8.14 -19.76
CA CYS A 82 8.28 -9.21 -20.71
C CYS A 82 8.35 -8.69 -22.16
#